data_AF-A0A660ZE96-F1
#
_entry.id   AF-A0A660ZE96-F1
#
_cell.length_a   1.000
_cell.length_b   1.000
_cell.length_c   1.000
_cell.angle_alpha   90.00
_cell.angle_beta   90.00
_cell.angle_gamma   90.00
#
_symmetry.space_group_name_H-M   'P 1'
#
loop_
_entity.id
_entity.type
_entity.pdbx_description
1 polymer ?
#
loop_
_entity_poly.entity_id
_entity_poly.type
_entity_poly.pdbx_seq_one_letter_code
_entity_poly.pdbx_strand_id
1 'polypeptide(L)'
;MDLIKQYIAQSLTAASNNLRLTNHQLEALGLLREVFLKSDDLAADIDKMKTITELSKLAIRLNEIYNFLSHGKIDFFKFSDQFKEHSQYLINDLTQLLGIDNPALIKDAINKLKGVKDKKESAEIEVILSEDKTNPNTFAVNENDSHGDINEKSAEDEKDFFKSYEKLILKPVKPIEKMLKKLANNEINYEDLSLFAKIMKTQVEVSEKNGFEIISNMQRIIYKALTMIKSRKLMPGKDVIESMRACLI
;
A
#
# COMPACT_ATOMS: atom_id res chain seq x y z
N MET A 1 6.14 -20.25 12.14
CA MET A 1 6.12 -18.85 12.64
C MET A 1 7.52 -18.53 13.12
N ASP A 2 8.19 -17.61 12.46
CA ASP A 2 9.54 -17.19 12.83
C ASP A 2 9.42 -15.93 13.68
N LEU A 3 9.58 -16.09 15.00
CA LEU A 3 9.47 -15.03 16.00
C LEU A 3 10.41 -13.86 15.67
N ILE A 4 11.59 -14.17 15.13
CA ILE A 4 12.63 -13.18 14.84
C ILE A 4 12.21 -12.31 13.64
N LYS A 5 11.68 -12.93 12.58
CA LYS A 5 11.12 -12.21 11.41
C LYS A 5 9.97 -11.29 11.82
N GLN A 6 9.08 -11.78 12.68
CA GLN A 6 7.95 -10.98 13.18
C GLN A 6 8.41 -9.83 14.07
N TYR A 7 9.38 -10.06 14.96
CA TYR A 7 9.94 -9.02 15.80
C TYR A 7 10.54 -7.89 14.97
N ILE A 8 11.41 -8.22 14.00
CA ILE A 8 12.06 -7.23 13.15
C ILE A 8 11.01 -6.42 12.34
N ALA A 9 10.03 -7.10 11.74
CA ALA A 9 8.96 -6.43 10.99
C ALA A 9 8.11 -5.50 11.89
N GLN A 10 7.85 -5.91 13.13
CA GLN A 10 7.11 -5.11 14.11
C GLN A 10 7.93 -3.93 14.63
N SER A 11 9.23 -4.10 14.89
CA SER A 11 10.11 -3.00 15.30
C SER A 11 10.26 -1.95 14.20
N LEU A 12 10.35 -2.36 12.93
CA LEU A 12 10.33 -1.44 11.78
C LEU A 12 9.00 -0.68 11.67
N THR A 13 7.88 -1.35 11.93
CA THR A 13 6.55 -0.72 11.92
C THR A 13 6.36 0.25 13.08
N ALA A 14 6.84 -0.10 14.27
CA ALA A 14 6.83 0.78 15.43
C ALA A 14 7.70 2.02 15.17
N ALA A 15 8.89 1.84 14.58
CA ALA A 15 9.76 2.95 14.21
C ALA A 15 9.11 3.86 13.15
N SER A 16 8.48 3.29 12.12
CA SER A 16 7.85 4.08 11.06
C SER A 16 6.63 4.88 11.53
N ASN A 17 5.88 4.37 12.50
CA ASN A 17 4.73 5.09 13.05
C ASN A 17 5.16 6.35 13.83
N ASN A 18 6.41 6.42 14.26
CA ASN A 18 7.00 7.60 14.89
C ASN A 18 7.64 8.57 13.88
N LEU A 19 7.67 8.21 12.59
CA LEU A 19 8.22 9.02 11.52
C LEU A 19 7.10 9.61 10.67
N ARG A 20 7.23 10.88 10.31
CA ARG A 20 6.32 11.53 9.36
C ARG A 20 6.80 11.22 7.94
N LEU A 21 6.45 10.03 7.45
CA LEU A 21 6.88 9.51 6.16
C LEU A 21 5.93 9.92 5.03
N THR A 22 6.49 10.12 3.83
CA THR A 22 5.73 10.27 2.58
C THR A 22 5.22 8.91 2.09
N ASN A 23 4.26 8.91 1.16
CA ASN A 23 3.71 7.67 0.60
C ASN A 23 4.78 6.78 -0.05
N HIS A 24 5.76 7.38 -0.73
CA HIS A 24 6.88 6.63 -1.33
C HIS A 24 7.81 6.01 -0.30
N GLN A 25 8.04 6.68 0.82
CA GLN A 25 8.84 6.17 1.93
C GLN A 25 8.14 5.02 2.66
N LEU A 26 6.82 5.11 2.83
CA LEU A 26 5.99 4.03 3.37
C LEU A 26 5.93 2.81 2.45
N GLU A 27 5.86 3.03 1.15
CA GLU A 27 5.89 1.97 0.13
C GLU A 27 7.25 1.25 0.14
N ALA A 28 8.35 2.00 0.12
CA ALA A 28 9.71 1.43 0.22
C ALA A 28 9.88 0.60 1.51
N LEU A 29 9.38 1.10 2.64
CA LEU A 29 9.39 0.34 3.89
C LEU A 29 8.47 -0.90 3.85
N GLY A 30 7.32 -0.80 3.18
CA GLY A 30 6.43 -1.93 2.91
C GLY A 30 7.14 -3.04 2.16
N LEU A 31 7.83 -2.70 1.07
CA LEU A 31 8.63 -3.64 0.28
C LEU A 31 9.75 -4.25 1.11
N LEU A 32 10.45 -3.47 1.93
CA LEU A 32 11.50 -3.97 2.81
C LEU A 32 10.97 -4.98 3.84
N ARG A 33 9.83 -4.68 4.47
CA ARG A 33 9.16 -5.59 5.41
C ARG A 33 8.73 -6.89 4.74
N GLU A 34 8.19 -6.79 3.53
CA GLU A 34 7.78 -7.95 2.75
C GLU A 34 8.99 -8.87 2.46
N VAL A 35 10.16 -8.31 2.13
CA VAL A 35 11.37 -9.10 1.92
C VAL A 35 11.75 -9.87 3.18
N PHE A 36 11.76 -9.24 4.35
CA PHE A 36 12.09 -9.95 5.60
C PHE A 36 11.08 -11.02 6.00
N LEU A 37 9.79 -10.79 5.71
CA LEU A 37 8.74 -11.77 6.00
C LEU A 37 8.76 -12.98 5.05
N LYS A 38 9.16 -12.76 3.79
CA LYS A 38 9.26 -13.80 2.76
C LYS A 38 10.66 -14.44 2.63
N SER A 39 11.66 -13.86 3.27
CA SER A 39 13.03 -14.37 3.28
C SER A 39 13.06 -15.79 3.88
N ASP A 40 13.75 -16.71 3.22
CA ASP A 40 14.01 -18.04 3.76
C ASP A 40 15.12 -17.97 4.82
N ASP A 41 16.21 -17.26 4.51
CA ASP A 41 17.37 -17.02 5.38
C ASP A 41 17.56 -15.51 5.66
N LEU A 42 17.05 -15.09 6.81
CA LEU A 42 17.07 -13.70 7.26
C LEU A 42 18.50 -13.20 7.54
N ALA A 43 19.40 -14.07 7.99
CA ALA A 43 20.78 -13.69 8.26
C ALA A 43 21.53 -13.36 6.96
N ALA A 44 21.37 -14.22 5.95
CA ALA A 44 21.97 -14.01 4.63
C ALA A 44 21.45 -12.74 3.95
N ASP A 45 20.16 -12.41 4.10
CA ASP A 45 19.59 -11.20 3.51
C ASP A 45 20.02 -9.92 4.25
N ILE A 46 20.14 -9.97 5.58
CA ILE A 46 20.75 -8.87 6.36
C ILE A 46 22.21 -8.65 5.94
N ASP A 47 22.98 -9.72 5.71
CA ASP A 47 24.37 -9.60 5.23
C ASP A 47 24.46 -9.02 3.83
N LYS A 48 23.56 -9.39 2.90
CA LYS A 48 23.46 -8.73 1.58
C LYS A 48 23.14 -7.25 1.73
N MET A 49 22.24 -6.86 2.65
CA MET A 49 21.93 -5.44 2.87
C MET A 49 23.15 -4.64 3.37
N LYS A 50 24.07 -5.25 4.12
CA LYS A 50 25.31 -4.57 4.54
C LYS A 50 26.18 -4.17 3.34
N THR A 51 26.09 -4.90 2.22
CA THR A 51 26.85 -4.61 0.99
C THR A 51 26.24 -3.48 0.15
N ILE A 52 24.98 -3.13 0.40
CA ILE A 52 24.28 -2.06 -0.32
C ILE A 52 24.45 -0.78 0.49
N THR A 53 25.17 0.20 -0.06
CA THR A 53 25.57 1.43 0.63
C THR A 53 24.40 2.13 1.33
N GLU A 54 23.26 2.20 0.66
CA GLU A 54 22.04 2.86 1.12
C GLU A 54 21.40 2.13 2.30
N LEU A 55 21.42 0.79 2.30
CA LEU A 55 20.81 -0.05 3.33
C LEU A 55 21.79 -0.42 4.47
N SER A 56 23.08 -0.15 4.29
CA SER A 56 24.16 -0.65 5.15
C SER A 56 24.00 -0.27 6.63
N LYS A 57 23.68 0.99 6.93
CA LYS A 57 23.47 1.47 8.31
C LYS A 57 22.29 0.78 8.99
N LEU A 58 21.15 0.69 8.29
CA LEU A 58 19.98 -0.03 8.78
C LEU A 58 20.30 -1.52 8.96
N ALA A 59 21.05 -2.12 8.03
CA ALA A 59 21.42 -3.53 8.06
C ALA A 59 22.31 -3.88 9.28
N ILE A 60 23.24 -3.00 9.66
CA ILE A 60 24.08 -3.19 10.85
C ILE A 60 23.19 -3.27 12.10
N ARG A 61 22.22 -2.37 12.24
CA ARG A 61 21.31 -2.33 13.39
C ARG A 61 20.31 -3.48 13.41
N LEU A 62 19.80 -3.89 12.24
CA LEU A 62 18.98 -5.09 12.11
C LEU A 62 19.77 -6.37 12.46
N ASN A 63 21.06 -6.43 12.12
CA ASN A 63 21.93 -7.54 12.49
C ASN A 63 22.17 -7.63 14.00
N GLU A 64 22.31 -6.50 14.68
CA GLU A 64 22.42 -6.46 16.15
C GLU A 64 21.14 -6.99 16.81
N ILE A 65 19.97 -6.56 16.32
CA ILE A 65 18.66 -7.05 16.80
C ILE A 65 18.51 -8.55 16.52
N TYR A 66 18.89 -9.00 15.32
CA TYR A 66 18.88 -10.42 14.94
C TYR A 66 19.77 -11.27 15.86
N ASN A 67 20.97 -10.80 16.16
CA ASN A 67 21.90 -11.50 17.06
C ASN A 67 21.39 -11.51 18.51
N PHE A 68 20.79 -10.42 18.97
CA PHE A 68 20.15 -10.35 20.28
C PHE A 68 19.06 -11.42 20.42
N LEU A 69 18.22 -11.60 19.39
CA LEU A 69 17.12 -12.57 19.42
C LEU A 69 17.59 -14.02 19.21
N SER A 70 18.65 -14.22 18.42
CA SER A 70 19.14 -15.56 18.06
C SER A 70 20.10 -16.15 19.09
N HIS A 71 20.94 -15.32 19.72
CA HIS A 71 22.02 -15.74 20.62
C HIS A 71 21.88 -15.19 22.04
N GLY A 72 21.02 -14.19 22.26
CA GLY A 72 20.80 -13.58 23.57
C GLY A 72 19.87 -14.40 24.47
N LYS A 73 20.19 -14.47 25.77
CA LYS A 73 19.21 -14.91 26.78
C LYS A 73 18.17 -13.80 26.94
N ILE A 74 17.04 -13.94 26.25
CA ILE A 74 15.95 -12.97 26.30
C ILE A 74 15.36 -12.94 27.72
N ASP A 75 15.43 -11.77 28.37
CA ASP A 75 14.73 -11.50 29.61
C ASP A 75 13.29 -11.06 29.30
N PHE A 76 12.33 -11.98 29.45
CA PHE A 76 10.93 -11.71 29.14
C PHE A 76 10.31 -10.57 29.96
N PHE A 77 10.85 -10.28 31.16
CA PHE A 77 10.37 -9.15 31.96
C PHE A 77 10.75 -7.80 31.36
N LYS A 78 11.90 -7.74 30.68
CA LYS A 78 12.42 -6.51 30.04
C LYS A 78 12.24 -6.47 28.53
N PHE A 79 11.67 -7.53 27.95
CA PHE A 79 11.51 -7.66 26.50
C PHE A 79 10.73 -6.50 25.87
N SER A 80 9.69 -6.01 26.55
CA SER A 80 8.92 -4.84 26.08
C SER A 80 9.75 -3.55 26.06
N ASP A 81 10.61 -3.37 27.06
CA ASP A 81 11.48 -2.19 27.14
C ASP A 81 12.60 -2.26 26.10
N GLN A 82 13.18 -3.45 25.90
CA GLN A 82 14.16 -3.72 24.85
C GLN A 82 13.55 -3.55 23.45
N PHE A 83 12.28 -3.93 23.26
CA PHE A 83 11.57 -3.69 22.00
C PHE A 83 11.40 -2.20 21.71
N LYS A 84 11.05 -1.39 22.71
CA LYS A 84 10.95 0.07 22.56
C LYS A 84 12.31 0.67 22.22
N GLU A 85 13.37 0.24 22.90
CA GLU A 85 14.73 0.69 22.64
C GLU A 85 15.21 0.33 21.22
N HIS A 86 15.02 -0.91 20.79
CA HIS A 86 15.33 -1.36 19.42
C HIS A 86 14.54 -0.55 18.39
N SER A 87 13.25 -0.30 18.64
CA SER A 87 12.42 0.52 17.76
C SER A 87 12.94 1.97 17.69
N GLN A 88 13.36 2.54 18.82
CA GLN A 88 13.89 3.90 18.90
C GLN A 88 15.18 4.07 18.09
N TYR A 89 16.09 3.09 18.13
CA TYR A 89 17.30 3.12 17.32
C TYR A 89 16.98 3.08 15.81
N LEU A 90 16.02 2.23 15.42
CA LEU A 90 15.58 2.13 14.03
C LEU A 90 14.94 3.41 13.50
N ILE A 91 14.37 4.29 14.34
CA ILE A 91 13.81 5.59 13.92
C ILE A 91 14.89 6.43 13.25
N ASN A 92 16.08 6.54 13.85
CA ASN A 92 17.16 7.37 13.33
C ASN A 92 17.72 6.81 12.01
N ASP A 93 17.89 5.49 11.94
CA ASP A 93 18.43 4.82 10.76
C ASP A 93 17.42 4.82 9.60
N LEU A 94 16.12 4.65 9.90
CA LEU A 94 15.06 4.79 8.91
C LEU A 94 14.93 6.23 8.42
N THR A 95 15.10 7.23 9.30
CA THR A 95 15.10 8.64 8.88
C THR A 95 16.23 8.93 7.92
N GLN A 96 17.44 8.40 8.18
CA GLN A 96 18.59 8.57 7.29
C GLN A 96 18.40 7.82 5.97
N LEU A 97 17.84 6.62 6.00
CA LEU A 97 17.55 5.84 4.80
C LEU A 97 16.50 6.53 3.94
N LEU A 98 15.40 6.98 4.56
CA LEU A 98 14.25 7.57 3.87
C LEU A 98 14.46 9.04 3.52
N GLY A 99 15.41 9.71 4.17
CA GLY A 99 15.87 11.07 3.86
C GLY A 99 16.84 11.16 2.67
N ILE A 100 17.09 10.06 1.96
CA ILE A 100 17.76 10.10 0.66
C ILE A 100 16.75 10.72 -0.33
N ASP A 101 17.12 11.85 -0.94
CA ASP A 101 16.28 12.68 -1.83
C ASP A 101 15.73 11.95 -3.07
N ASN A 102 16.05 10.67 -3.25
CA ASN A 102 15.57 9.84 -4.34
C ASN A 102 15.00 8.51 -3.83
N PRO A 103 13.66 8.41 -3.64
CA PRO A 103 12.98 7.18 -3.28
C PRO A 103 13.18 6.02 -4.27
N ALA A 104 13.56 6.31 -5.53
CA ALA A 104 13.89 5.28 -6.51
C ALA A 104 15.17 4.51 -6.14
N LEU A 105 16.16 5.16 -5.52
CA LEU A 105 17.38 4.49 -5.06
C LEU A 105 17.07 3.45 -3.97
N ILE A 106 16.09 3.73 -3.11
CA ILE A 106 15.64 2.80 -2.07
C ILE A 106 14.90 1.62 -2.69
N LYS A 107 14.02 1.87 -3.67
CA LYS A 107 13.35 0.79 -4.42
C LYS A 107 14.36 -0.07 -5.18
N ASP A 108 15.34 0.54 -5.83
CA ASP A 108 16.40 -0.17 -6.56
C ASP A 108 17.30 -0.98 -5.63
N ALA A 109 17.64 -0.43 -4.46
CA ALA A 109 18.36 -1.15 -3.41
C ALA A 109 17.58 -2.38 -2.91
N ILE A 110 16.25 -2.24 -2.71
CA ILE A 110 15.38 -3.35 -2.31
C ILE A 110 15.21 -4.36 -3.47
N ASN A 111 15.17 -3.92 -4.71
CA ASN A 111 15.09 -4.80 -5.88
C ASN A 111 16.39 -5.60 -6.10
N LYS A 112 17.56 -4.98 -5.85
CA LYS A 112 18.86 -5.66 -5.80
C LYS A 112 18.87 -6.73 -4.70
N LEU A 113 18.26 -6.47 -3.55
CA LEU A 113 18.10 -7.45 -2.46
C LEU A 113 17.19 -8.63 -2.85
N LYS A 114 16.09 -8.36 -3.57
CA LYS A 114 15.19 -9.38 -4.13
C LYS A 114 15.83 -10.24 -5.23
N GLY A 115 17.03 -9.90 -5.70
CA GLY A 115 17.72 -10.62 -6.77
C GLY A 115 17.08 -10.42 -8.16
N VAL A 116 16.25 -9.39 -8.33
CA VAL A 116 15.67 -9.06 -9.64
C VAL A 116 16.76 -8.37 -10.47
N LYS A 117 17.41 -9.12 -11.36
CA LYS A 117 18.24 -8.53 -12.41
C LYS A 117 17.32 -7.85 -13.42
N ASP A 118 17.26 -6.53 -13.41
CA ASP A 118 16.65 -5.77 -14.50
C ASP A 118 17.38 -6.08 -15.80
N LYS A 119 16.73 -6.86 -16.67
CA LYS A 119 16.97 -6.83 -18.11
C LYS A 119 16.11 -5.71 -18.68
N LYS A 120 16.76 -4.61 -19.05
CA LYS A 120 16.45 -3.64 -20.13
C LYS A 120 17.44 -2.49 -19.94
N GLU A 121 18.66 -2.60 -20.45
CA GLU A 121 19.01 -2.25 -21.84
C GLU A 121 18.24 -1.02 -22.34
N SER A 122 18.98 0.08 -22.31
CA SER A 122 18.82 1.30 -23.07
C SER A 122 18.26 1.03 -24.47
N ALA A 123 17.10 1.60 -24.78
CA ALA A 123 16.66 1.75 -26.16
C ALA A 123 16.17 3.20 -26.33
N GLU A 124 16.92 3.93 -27.15
CA GLU A 124 16.59 5.23 -27.71
C GLU A 124 15.18 5.19 -28.31
N ILE A 125 14.37 6.21 -28.02
CA ILE A 125 13.08 6.40 -28.69
C ILE A 125 13.25 7.59 -29.65
N GLU A 126 13.40 7.25 -30.93
CA GLU A 126 13.18 8.18 -32.03
C GLU A 126 11.70 8.63 -32.05
N VAL A 127 11.52 9.94 -32.08
CA VAL A 127 10.23 10.61 -32.24
C VAL A 127 9.82 10.55 -33.71
N ILE A 128 8.68 9.93 -34.00
CA ILE A 128 7.99 10.11 -35.29
C ILE A 128 6.57 10.59 -34.99
N LEU A 129 6.35 11.89 -35.27
CA LEU A 129 5.06 12.54 -35.36
C LEU A 129 4.31 12.04 -36.60
N SER A 130 3.03 11.72 -36.46
CA SER A 130 2.09 11.73 -37.59
C SER A 130 0.71 12.12 -37.11
N GLU A 131 0.18 13.08 -37.85
CA GLU A 131 -1.00 13.89 -37.63
C GLU A 131 -2.29 13.22 -38.16
N ASP A 132 -3.36 13.38 -37.36
CA ASP A 132 -4.66 13.94 -37.78
C ASP A 132 -5.85 13.03 -38.15
N LYS A 133 -7.02 13.56 -37.75
CA LYS A 133 -8.40 13.42 -38.27
C LYS A 133 -9.49 12.68 -37.47
N THR A 134 -9.96 13.41 -36.44
CA THR A 134 -11.32 14.01 -36.30
C THR A 134 -12.62 13.19 -36.11
N ASN A 135 -13.19 13.37 -34.89
CA ASN A 135 -14.59 13.77 -34.52
C ASN A 135 -15.81 12.81 -34.68
N PRO A 136 -16.96 13.07 -33.99
CA PRO A 136 -17.19 13.75 -32.69
C PRO A 136 -18.28 13.08 -31.80
N ASN A 137 -18.18 13.21 -30.47
CA ASN A 137 -19.31 13.55 -29.56
C ASN A 137 -18.85 13.63 -28.09
N THR A 138 -18.27 14.77 -27.76
CA THR A 138 -18.57 15.66 -26.61
C THR A 138 -19.15 15.05 -25.33
N PHE A 139 -18.34 15.04 -24.26
CA PHE A 139 -18.66 15.80 -23.04
C PHE A 139 -17.35 16.40 -22.51
N ALA A 140 -17.31 17.73 -22.53
CA ALA A 140 -16.17 18.55 -22.16
C ALA A 140 -15.90 18.54 -20.64
N VAL A 141 -14.64 18.37 -20.27
CA VAL A 141 -14.05 19.02 -19.11
C VAL A 141 -12.80 19.72 -19.62
N ASN A 142 -12.76 21.04 -19.43
CA ASN A 142 -11.71 21.92 -19.93
C ASN A 142 -10.33 21.49 -19.44
N GLU A 143 -9.49 21.06 -20.38
CA GLU A 143 -8.04 21.11 -20.28
C GLU A 143 -7.61 22.52 -20.70
N ASN A 144 -7.07 23.29 -19.77
CA ASN A 144 -6.12 24.34 -20.12
C ASN A 144 -4.74 23.77 -19.82
N ASP A 145 -3.99 23.51 -20.88
CA ASP A 145 -2.58 23.23 -20.87
C ASP A 145 -1.79 24.40 -20.24
N SER A 146 -0.87 24.04 -19.36
CA SER A 146 0.41 24.74 -19.26
C SER A 146 1.49 23.70 -18.94
N HIS A 147 2.25 23.33 -19.97
CA HIS A 147 3.62 22.84 -19.79
C HIS A 147 4.42 23.89 -19.01
N GLY A 148 4.96 23.51 -17.86
CA GLY A 148 5.88 24.34 -17.07
C GLY A 148 5.82 24.03 -15.59
N ASP A 149 6.99 23.76 -15.01
CA ASP A 149 7.33 23.62 -13.60
C ASP A 149 6.96 22.33 -12.85
N ILE A 150 8.06 21.70 -12.38
CA ILE A 150 8.13 20.83 -11.22
C ILE A 150 7.67 21.67 -10.02
N ASN A 151 6.36 21.73 -9.83
CA ASN A 151 5.79 22.41 -8.69
C ASN A 151 5.78 21.43 -7.52
N GLU A 152 6.59 21.70 -6.50
CA GLU A 152 6.49 21.09 -5.18
C GLU A 152 5.03 21.09 -4.76
N LYS A 153 4.37 19.92 -4.76
CA LYS A 153 3.01 19.81 -4.23
C LYS A 153 3.09 20.16 -2.76
N SER A 154 2.42 21.25 -2.39
CA SER A 154 2.46 21.77 -1.03
C SER A 154 1.80 20.74 -0.08
N ALA A 155 2.20 20.75 1.20
CA ALA A 155 1.62 19.88 2.22
C ALA A 155 0.10 20.10 2.43
N GLU A 156 -0.48 21.17 1.85
CA GLU A 156 -1.91 21.45 1.83
C GLU A 156 -2.64 20.66 0.74
N ASP A 157 -2.04 20.50 -0.44
CA ASP A 157 -2.59 19.74 -1.58
C ASP A 157 -2.74 18.25 -1.25
N GLU A 158 -1.76 17.66 -0.54
CA GLU A 158 -1.84 16.27 -0.10
C GLU A 158 -2.93 16.07 0.97
N LYS A 159 -3.03 16.98 1.96
CA LYS A 159 -4.09 16.91 2.98
C LYS A 159 -5.47 17.02 2.36
N ASP A 160 -5.63 17.87 1.35
CA ASP A 160 -6.90 18.05 0.68
C ASP A 160 -7.21 16.87 -0.25
N PHE A 161 -6.20 16.23 -0.85
CA PHE A 161 -6.37 14.93 -1.50
C PHE A 161 -6.88 13.86 -0.52
N PHE A 162 -6.23 13.67 0.63
CA PHE A 162 -6.67 12.66 1.61
C PHE A 162 -8.08 12.93 2.13
N LYS A 163 -8.44 14.18 2.45
CA LYS A 163 -9.80 14.54 2.85
C LYS A 163 -10.81 14.28 1.73
N SER A 164 -10.44 14.55 0.48
CA SER A 164 -11.30 14.32 -0.68
C SER A 164 -11.49 12.83 -0.94
N TYR A 165 -10.41 12.05 -0.81
CA TYR A 165 -10.42 10.61 -0.94
C TYR A 165 -11.23 9.94 0.19
N GLU A 166 -11.04 10.37 1.44
CA GLU A 166 -11.82 9.92 2.59
C GLU A 166 -13.32 10.17 2.37
N LYS A 167 -13.70 11.38 1.96
CA LYS A 167 -15.08 11.71 1.60
C LYS A 167 -15.60 10.81 0.47
N LEU A 168 -14.77 10.54 -0.54
CA LEU A 168 -15.12 9.69 -1.67
C LEU A 168 -15.41 8.25 -1.22
N ILE A 169 -14.57 7.65 -0.36
CA ILE A 169 -14.74 6.26 0.10
C ILE A 169 -15.85 6.11 1.15
N LEU A 170 -16.05 7.10 2.04
CA LEU A 170 -17.05 7.03 3.10
C LEU A 170 -18.47 7.33 2.62
N LYS A 171 -18.62 8.17 1.59
CA LYS A 171 -19.93 8.59 1.07
C LYS A 171 -20.88 7.41 0.74
N PRO A 172 -20.45 6.35 0.04
CA PRO A 172 -21.35 5.24 -0.28
C PRO A 172 -21.53 4.20 0.84
N VAL A 173 -20.78 4.25 1.94
CA VAL A 173 -20.86 3.24 3.02
C VAL A 173 -22.27 3.12 3.58
N LYS A 174 -22.87 4.24 4.03
CA LYS A 174 -24.24 4.26 4.59
C LYS A 174 -25.31 3.82 3.58
N PRO A 175 -25.32 4.33 2.32
CA PRO A 175 -26.23 3.83 1.29
C PRO A 175 -26.11 2.32 1.02
N ILE A 176 -24.88 1.79 0.96
CA ILE A 176 -24.65 0.36 0.73
C ILE A 176 -25.12 -0.46 1.92
N GLU A 177 -24.85 -0.03 3.16
CA GLU A 177 -25.34 -0.71 4.36
C GLU A 177 -26.87 -0.79 4.35
N LYS A 178 -27.56 0.30 3.97
CA LYS A 178 -29.02 0.32 3.84
C LYS A 178 -29.50 -0.66 2.76
N MET A 179 -28.83 -0.73 1.62
CA MET A 179 -29.15 -1.69 0.56
C MET A 179 -28.91 -3.13 1.03
N LEU A 180 -27.81 -3.42 1.74
CA LEU A 180 -27.52 -4.75 2.29
C LEU A 180 -28.56 -5.20 3.32
N LYS A 181 -29.09 -4.28 4.14
CA LYS A 181 -30.22 -4.58 5.04
C LYS A 181 -31.49 -4.97 4.29
N LYS A 182 -31.83 -4.26 3.20
CA LYS A 182 -32.95 -4.64 2.32
C LYS A 182 -32.71 -5.99 1.66
N LEU A 183 -31.49 -6.23 1.21
CA LEU A 183 -31.08 -7.50 0.61
C LEU A 183 -31.26 -8.67 1.58
N ALA A 184 -30.98 -8.46 2.88
CA ALA A 184 -31.17 -9.47 3.93
C ALA A 184 -32.66 -9.82 4.16
N ASN A 185 -33.55 -8.88 3.88
CA ASN A 185 -35.00 -9.07 3.93
C ASN A 185 -35.58 -9.61 2.61
N ASN A 186 -34.73 -10.10 1.69
CA ASN A 186 -35.09 -10.55 0.34
C ASN A 186 -35.67 -9.47 -0.58
N GLU A 187 -35.50 -8.18 -0.25
CA GLU A 187 -35.88 -7.05 -1.10
C GLU A 187 -34.73 -6.73 -2.08
N ILE A 188 -34.65 -7.48 -3.18
CA ILE A 188 -33.56 -7.33 -4.17
C ILE A 188 -33.89 -6.23 -5.18
N ASN A 189 -33.15 -5.12 -5.14
CA ASN A 189 -33.16 -4.11 -6.20
C ASN A 189 -31.91 -4.23 -7.09
N TYR A 190 -32.08 -4.70 -8.32
CA TYR A 190 -30.99 -4.91 -9.26
C TYR A 190 -30.36 -3.61 -9.80
N GLU A 191 -31.09 -2.50 -9.78
CA GLU A 191 -30.56 -1.19 -10.17
C GLU A 191 -29.57 -0.69 -9.11
N ASP A 192 -29.95 -0.79 -7.82
CA ASP A 192 -29.07 -0.46 -6.69
C ASP A 192 -27.80 -1.32 -6.71
N LEU A 193 -27.93 -2.64 -6.91
CA LEU A 193 -26.78 -3.54 -7.04
C LEU A 193 -25.82 -3.09 -8.16
N SER A 194 -26.37 -2.66 -9.29
CA SER A 194 -25.57 -2.21 -10.44
C SER A 194 -24.89 -0.88 -10.17
N LEU A 195 -25.59 0.06 -9.54
CA LEU A 195 -25.08 1.37 -9.18
C LEU A 195 -23.92 1.24 -8.19
N PHE A 196 -24.12 0.51 -7.09
CA PHE A 196 -23.09 0.36 -6.05
C PHE A 196 -21.93 -0.52 -6.50
N ALA A 197 -22.14 -1.51 -7.38
CA ALA A 197 -21.04 -2.24 -8.01
C ALA A 197 -20.16 -1.30 -8.85
N LYS A 198 -20.74 -0.39 -9.64
CA LYS A 198 -19.97 0.59 -10.42
C LYS A 198 -19.19 1.53 -9.51
N ILE A 199 -19.84 2.08 -8.47
CA ILE A 199 -19.18 2.97 -7.50
C ILE A 199 -17.99 2.26 -6.85
N MET A 200 -18.20 1.05 -6.33
CA MET A 200 -17.13 0.26 -5.70
C MET A 200 -16.01 -0.07 -6.68
N LYS A 201 -16.33 -0.38 -7.94
CA LYS A 201 -15.31 -0.61 -8.98
C LYS A 201 -14.42 0.62 -9.19
N THR A 202 -15.02 1.80 -9.35
CA THR A 202 -14.27 3.05 -9.50
C THR A 202 -13.41 3.33 -8.27
N GLN A 203 -13.92 3.04 -7.07
CA GLN A 203 -13.14 3.18 -5.84
C GLN A 203 -11.98 2.21 -5.76
N VAL A 204 -12.13 0.96 -6.21
CA VAL A 204 -11.01 0.00 -6.30
C VAL A 204 -9.91 0.58 -7.18
N GLU A 205 -10.26 1.06 -8.38
CA GLU A 205 -9.29 1.62 -9.33
C GLU A 205 -8.56 2.84 -8.75
N VAL A 206 -9.26 3.73 -8.04
CA VAL A 206 -8.65 4.88 -7.35
C VAL A 206 -7.77 4.41 -6.19
N SER A 207 -8.23 3.46 -5.39
CA SER A 207 -7.49 2.94 -4.23
C SER A 207 -6.20 2.25 -4.67
N GLU A 208 -6.24 1.42 -5.72
CA GLU A 208 -5.08 0.75 -6.29
C GLU A 208 -4.07 1.76 -6.85
N LYS A 209 -4.54 2.73 -7.64
CA LYS A 209 -3.67 3.77 -8.22
C LYS A 209 -2.93 4.59 -7.16
N ASN A 210 -3.52 4.72 -5.98
CA ASN A 210 -2.96 5.48 -4.87
C ASN A 210 -2.29 4.60 -3.79
N GLY A 211 -2.12 3.29 -4.04
CA GLY A 211 -1.40 2.38 -3.14
C GLY A 211 -2.17 1.93 -1.88
N PHE A 212 -3.49 2.17 -1.82
CA PHE A 212 -4.34 1.72 -0.70
C PHE A 212 -4.78 0.26 -0.87
N GLU A 213 -3.84 -0.68 -0.81
CA GLU A 213 -4.09 -2.10 -1.11
C GLU A 213 -5.20 -2.71 -0.25
N ILE A 214 -5.18 -2.47 1.07
CA ILE A 214 -6.19 -3.03 2.00
C ILE A 214 -7.59 -2.51 1.64
N ILE A 215 -7.72 -1.19 1.47
CA ILE A 215 -9.00 -0.55 1.12
C ILE A 215 -9.48 -1.04 -0.25
N SER A 216 -8.58 -1.13 -1.23
CA SER A 216 -8.89 -1.65 -2.56
C SER A 216 -9.37 -3.09 -2.52
N ASN A 217 -8.79 -3.93 -1.65
CA ASN A 217 -9.18 -5.33 -1.49
C ASN A 217 -10.57 -5.46 -0.86
N MET A 218 -10.86 -4.67 0.19
CA MET A 218 -12.19 -4.61 0.80
C MET A 218 -13.27 -4.18 -0.21
N GLN A 219 -13.01 -3.10 -0.96
CA GLN A 219 -13.94 -2.61 -1.99
C GLN A 219 -14.09 -3.61 -3.14
N ARG A 220 -13.02 -4.34 -3.51
CA ARG A 220 -13.06 -5.39 -4.54
C ARG A 220 -13.96 -6.54 -4.14
N ILE A 221 -13.92 -6.96 -2.88
CA ILE A 221 -14.80 -8.01 -2.34
C ILE A 221 -16.26 -7.58 -2.53
N ILE A 222 -16.61 -6.35 -2.14
CA ILE A 222 -17.96 -5.81 -2.28
C ILE A 222 -18.37 -5.73 -3.76
N TYR A 223 -17.53 -5.14 -4.62
CA TYR A 223 -17.77 -5.04 -6.06
C TYR A 223 -18.05 -6.41 -6.70
N LYS A 224 -17.19 -7.40 -6.43
CA LYS A 224 -17.33 -8.75 -6.97
C LYS A 224 -18.60 -9.42 -6.45
N ALA A 225 -18.86 -9.33 -5.14
CA ALA A 225 -20.05 -9.93 -4.53
C ALA A 225 -21.35 -9.34 -5.13
N LEU A 226 -21.46 -8.00 -5.25
CA LEU A 226 -22.62 -7.35 -5.88
C LEU A 226 -22.82 -7.80 -7.33
N THR A 227 -21.73 -7.93 -8.09
CA THR A 227 -21.78 -8.41 -9.48
C THR A 227 -22.22 -9.87 -9.59
N MET A 228 -21.76 -10.72 -8.66
CA MET A 228 -22.15 -12.13 -8.60
C MET A 228 -23.61 -12.33 -8.15
N ILE A 229 -24.08 -11.51 -7.21
CA ILE A 229 -25.50 -11.49 -6.77
C ILE A 229 -26.38 -11.05 -7.95
N LYS A 230 -26.02 -9.96 -8.64
CA LYS A 230 -26.76 -9.49 -9.82
C LYS A 230 -26.86 -10.55 -10.91
N SER A 231 -25.77 -11.26 -11.19
CA SER A 231 -25.73 -12.33 -12.20
C SER A 231 -26.33 -13.66 -11.71
N ARG A 232 -26.91 -13.69 -10.50
CA ARG A 232 -27.47 -14.87 -9.84
C ARG A 232 -26.48 -16.03 -9.65
N LYS A 233 -25.17 -15.74 -9.69
CA LYS A 233 -24.09 -16.71 -9.40
C LYS A 233 -23.81 -16.85 -7.91
N LEU A 234 -24.27 -15.89 -7.10
CA LEU A 234 -24.12 -15.88 -5.65
C LEU A 234 -25.47 -15.59 -5.02
N MET A 235 -25.93 -16.47 -4.14
CA MET A 235 -27.14 -16.24 -3.37
C MET A 235 -26.79 -15.38 -2.14
N PRO A 236 -27.48 -14.26 -1.90
CA PRO A 236 -27.18 -13.35 -0.80
C PRO A 236 -27.72 -13.89 0.53
N GLY A 237 -27.16 -15.00 1.00
CA GLY A 237 -27.46 -15.53 2.33
C GLY A 237 -26.93 -14.64 3.44
N LYS A 238 -27.39 -14.89 4.67
CA LYS A 238 -26.98 -14.14 5.87
C LYS A 238 -25.46 -13.99 5.99
N ASP A 239 -24.71 -15.07 5.79
CA ASP A 239 -23.25 -15.07 5.92
C ASP A 239 -22.56 -14.23 4.84
N VAL A 240 -23.08 -14.25 3.62
CA VAL A 240 -22.57 -13.43 2.50
C VAL A 240 -22.80 -11.95 2.82
N ILE A 241 -23.99 -11.61 3.30
CA ILE A 241 -24.34 -10.22 3.63
C ILE A 241 -23.51 -9.71 4.80
N GLU A 242 -23.33 -10.48 5.87
CA GLU A 242 -22.50 -10.08 7.01
C GLU A 242 -21.02 -9.96 6.62
N SER A 243 -20.51 -10.85 5.75
CA SER A 243 -19.15 -10.73 5.21
C SER A 243 -18.97 -9.45 4.38
N MET A 244 -19.98 -9.07 3.58
CA MET A 244 -19.98 -7.80 2.84
C MET A 244 -20.05 -6.59 3.78
N ARG A 245 -20.83 -6.67 4.87
CA ARG A 245 -20.91 -5.61 5.89
C ARG A 245 -19.59 -5.45 6.65
N ALA A 246 -18.89 -6.54 6.95
CA ALA A 246 -17.57 -6.48 7.57
C ALA A 246 -16.53 -5.75 6.71
N CYS A 247 -16.69 -5.76 5.38
CA CYS A 247 -15.83 -5.02 4.46
C CYS A 247 -16.17 -3.51 4.37
N LEU A 248 -17.23 -3.04 5.05
CA LEU A 248 -17.63 -1.64 5.11
C LEU A 248 -17.18 -0.93 6.39
N ILE A 249 -16.59 -1.67 7.35
CA ILE A 249 -16.09 -1.21 8.65
C ILE A 249 -14.59 -0.96 8.53
#